data_AF-A0A962HNC7-F1
#
_entry.id   AF-A0A962HNC7-F1
#
_cell.length_a   1.000
_cell.length_b   1.000
_cell.length_c   1.000
_cell.angle_alpha   90.00
_cell.angle_beta   90.00
_cell.angle_gamma   90.00
#
_symmetry.space_group_name_H-M   'P 1'
#
loop_
_entity.id
_entity.type
_entity.pdbx_description
1 polymer ?
#
loop_
_entity_poly.entity_id
_entity_poly.type
_entity_poly.pdbx_seq_one_letter_code
_entity_poly.pdbx_strand_id
1 'polypeptide(L)'
;MASGAEANEEQGFLSHLIELRDRLLRMVIAVGAAFICLFPFAKNLYNILADPLVSKVAGGMIITGTADPFLVPLKLALLVAFFIALPYVLYQLWAFVAPGLYRHEKRLAVPMLVSSVLLFYLGALFAYFVLLPLMFTVLPSFVPEVATYSPDIGSYLDFVMAIFMAFGIGFEMPIATILLIATGITTRESLARKRPYVIVIAFTVGMLLTPPDVLSQIVLAVPMWLLFEAGLVASRLFEGVIEKSRSERETRETAEREGMDAGYDGEAGTAADFAVAPESPAPAPAPKGPVDFLAQATASHQAARPAADAPQDTAVQESDAPAWEDDHYTYEEMPLQHEETDAYRPLTDAELEAEMARIEAEEAERAAGNRPTDENGAADPSDRPEPGRSS
;
A
#
# COMPACT_ATOMS: atom_id res chain seq x y z
N MET A 1 -30.82 -27.92 20.48
CA MET A 1 -31.03 -26.49 20.14
C MET A 1 -29.72 -25.70 20.00
N ALA A 2 -28.60 -26.05 20.65
CA ALA A 2 -27.31 -25.34 20.48
C ALA A 2 -26.66 -25.52 19.08
N SER A 3 -26.74 -26.71 18.48
CA SER A 3 -26.10 -27.02 17.18
C SER A 3 -26.69 -26.27 15.97
N GLY A 4 -27.92 -25.77 16.05
CA GLY A 4 -28.56 -25.04 14.94
C GLY A 4 -28.19 -23.55 14.90
N ALA A 5 -27.83 -22.95 16.04
CA ALA A 5 -27.39 -21.56 16.12
C ALA A 5 -25.94 -21.42 15.64
N GLU A 6 -25.04 -22.34 16.04
CA GLU A 6 -23.63 -22.33 15.63
C GLU A 6 -23.46 -22.52 14.11
N ALA A 7 -24.22 -23.42 13.49
CA ALA A 7 -24.17 -23.62 12.03
C ALA A 7 -24.64 -22.40 11.22
N ASN A 8 -25.56 -21.59 11.76
CA ASN A 8 -26.09 -20.40 11.09
C ASN A 8 -25.13 -19.21 11.23
N GLU A 9 -24.43 -19.10 12.37
CA GLU A 9 -23.35 -18.13 12.57
C GLU A 9 -22.12 -18.46 11.70
N GLU A 10 -21.71 -19.72 11.61
CA GLU A 10 -20.61 -20.15 10.73
C GLU A 10 -20.89 -19.85 9.25
N GLN A 11 -22.12 -20.07 8.78
CA GLN A 11 -22.53 -19.69 7.43
C GLN A 11 -22.51 -18.18 7.21
N GLY A 12 -22.84 -17.38 8.24
CA GLY A 12 -22.76 -15.93 8.21
C GLY A 12 -21.32 -15.39 8.09
N PHE A 13 -20.40 -15.90 8.91
CA PHE A 13 -18.98 -15.49 8.86
C PHE A 13 -18.30 -15.89 7.55
N LEU A 14 -18.51 -17.14 7.11
CA LEU A 14 -17.95 -17.61 5.84
C LEU A 14 -18.49 -16.81 4.65
N SER A 15 -19.79 -16.49 4.65
CA SER A 15 -20.41 -15.63 3.63
C SER A 15 -19.79 -14.23 3.61
N HIS A 16 -19.56 -13.62 4.78
CA HIS A 16 -18.94 -12.30 4.88
C HIS A 16 -17.48 -12.28 4.40
N LEU A 17 -16.71 -13.33 4.68
CA LEU A 17 -15.33 -13.47 4.18
C LEU A 17 -15.28 -13.67 2.65
N ILE A 18 -16.21 -14.43 2.09
CA ILE A 18 -16.33 -14.61 0.64
C ILE A 18 -16.67 -13.28 -0.03
N GLU A 19 -17.59 -12.52 0.57
CA GLU A 19 -17.95 -11.18 0.09
C GLU A 19 -16.74 -10.23 0.09
N LEU A 20 -15.93 -10.22 1.17
CA LEU A 20 -14.71 -9.41 1.26
C LEU A 20 -13.74 -9.76 0.13
N ARG A 21 -13.49 -11.05 -0.11
CA ARG A 21 -12.58 -11.52 -1.17
C ARG A 21 -13.03 -11.04 -2.54
N ASP A 22 -14.30 -11.25 -2.87
CA ASP A 22 -14.83 -10.91 -4.21
C ASP A 22 -14.79 -9.40 -4.45
N ARG A 23 -15.03 -8.59 -3.41
CA ARG A 23 -14.89 -7.13 -3.47
C ARG A 23 -13.44 -6.70 -3.61
N LEU A 24 -12.53 -7.32 -2.86
CA LEU A 24 -11.09 -7.06 -2.96
C LEU A 24 -10.57 -7.33 -4.37
N LEU A 25 -10.95 -8.47 -4.96
CA LEU A 25 -10.57 -8.80 -6.35
C LEU A 25 -11.08 -7.75 -7.34
N ARG A 26 -12.33 -7.28 -7.21
CA ARG A 26 -12.87 -6.22 -8.06
C ARG A 26 -12.10 -4.90 -7.91
N MET A 27 -11.70 -4.54 -6.69
CA MET A 27 -10.89 -3.34 -6.43
C MET A 27 -9.52 -3.46 -7.12
N VAL A 28 -8.84 -4.60 -6.96
CA VAL A 28 -7.53 -4.86 -7.58
C VAL A 28 -7.64 -4.86 -9.11
N ILE A 29 -8.68 -5.49 -9.68
CA ILE A 29 -8.91 -5.49 -11.14
C ILE A 29 -9.15 -4.07 -11.66
N ALA A 30 -9.94 -3.26 -10.95
CA ALA A 30 -10.21 -1.88 -11.35
C ALA A 30 -8.92 -1.02 -11.36
N VAL A 31 -8.10 -1.14 -10.31
CA VAL A 31 -6.79 -0.46 -10.24
C VAL A 31 -5.85 -0.98 -11.33
N GLY A 32 -5.79 -2.30 -11.54
CA GLY A 32 -4.97 -2.93 -12.55
C GLY A 32 -5.36 -2.53 -13.98
N ALA A 33 -6.65 -2.43 -14.27
CA ALA A 33 -7.15 -1.96 -15.56
C ALA A 33 -6.76 -0.49 -15.81
N ALA A 34 -6.96 0.39 -14.81
CA ALA A 34 -6.52 1.78 -14.90
C ALA A 34 -4.99 1.87 -15.11
N PHE A 35 -4.23 1.04 -14.40
CA PHE A 35 -2.77 1.00 -14.51
C PHE A 35 -2.30 0.57 -15.89
N ILE A 36 -2.89 -0.48 -16.49
CA ILE A 36 -2.56 -0.91 -17.86
C ILE A 36 -2.81 0.22 -18.86
N CYS A 37 -3.89 0.99 -18.69
CA CYS A 37 -4.16 2.17 -19.53
C CYS A 37 -3.15 3.31 -19.34
N LEU A 38 -2.64 3.50 -18.11
CA LEU A 38 -1.67 4.55 -17.79
C LEU A 38 -0.21 4.16 -18.04
N PHE A 39 0.10 2.86 -18.12
CA PHE A 39 1.45 2.34 -18.26
C PHE A 39 2.25 2.99 -19.42
N PRO A 40 1.69 3.19 -20.63
CA PRO A 40 2.42 3.86 -21.73
C PRO A 40 2.80 5.31 -21.43
N PHE A 41 2.08 5.96 -20.51
CA PHE A 41 2.25 7.37 -20.15
C PHE A 41 3.06 7.58 -18.86
N ALA A 42 3.56 6.50 -18.24
CA ALA A 42 4.24 6.54 -16.95
C ALA A 42 5.39 7.56 -16.89
N LYS A 43 6.22 7.62 -17.95
CA LYS A 43 7.33 8.58 -18.05
C LYS A 43 6.85 10.03 -18.09
N ASN A 44 5.81 10.31 -18.88
CA ASN A 44 5.26 11.67 -19.00
C ASN A 44 4.63 12.12 -17.68
N LEU A 45 3.95 11.21 -16.99
CA LEU A 45 3.34 11.45 -15.69
C LEU A 45 4.39 11.79 -14.63
N TYR A 46 5.53 11.10 -14.67
CA TYR A 46 6.65 11.39 -13.79
C TYR A 46 7.22 12.78 -14.02
N ASN A 47 7.45 13.17 -15.28
CA ASN A 47 7.97 14.51 -15.58
C ASN A 47 7.06 15.62 -15.02
N ILE A 48 5.75 15.49 -15.18
CA ILE A 48 4.77 16.45 -14.65
C ILE A 48 4.85 16.57 -13.13
N LEU A 49 5.00 15.45 -12.41
CA LEU A 49 5.11 15.46 -10.94
C LEU A 49 6.49 15.95 -10.46
N ALA A 50 7.55 15.72 -11.24
CA ALA A 50 8.92 16.07 -10.92
C ALA A 50 9.23 17.56 -11.16
N ASP A 51 8.55 18.21 -12.10
CA ASP A 51 8.71 19.64 -12.44
C ASP A 51 8.74 20.60 -11.23
N PRO A 52 7.77 20.57 -10.28
CA PRO A 52 7.81 21.45 -9.12
C PRO A 52 9.06 21.23 -8.26
N LEU A 53 9.61 20.02 -8.26
CA LEU A 53 10.79 19.67 -7.48
C LEU A 53 12.10 20.08 -8.13
N VAL A 54 12.26 19.80 -9.43
CA VAL A 54 13.45 20.18 -10.20
C VAL A 54 13.64 21.70 -10.18
N SER A 55 12.55 22.47 -10.11
CA SER A 55 12.61 23.93 -9.99
C SER A 55 13.20 24.44 -8.66
N LYS A 56 13.24 23.61 -7.61
CA LYS A 56 13.66 23.99 -6.25
C LYS A 56 15.02 23.41 -5.82
N VAL A 57 15.51 22.38 -6.52
CA VAL A 57 16.81 21.76 -6.23
C VAL A 57 17.84 22.20 -7.28
N ALA A 58 18.84 22.97 -6.86
CA ALA A 58 19.96 23.33 -7.70
C ALA A 58 20.81 22.07 -7.98
N GLY A 59 20.85 21.61 -9.24
CA GLY A 59 21.61 20.42 -9.65
C GLY A 59 20.77 19.20 -10.06
N GLY A 60 19.44 19.27 -9.94
CA GLY A 60 18.54 18.19 -10.33
C GLY A 60 18.45 17.06 -9.29
N MET A 61 17.79 15.96 -9.66
CA MET A 61 17.70 14.76 -8.83
C MET A 61 18.69 13.71 -9.32
N ILE A 62 19.25 12.95 -8.37
CA ILE A 62 20.15 11.84 -8.67
C ILE A 62 19.39 10.51 -8.72
N ILE A 63 19.99 9.52 -9.36
CA ILE A 63 19.48 8.15 -9.42
C ILE A 63 20.47 7.26 -8.70
N THR A 64 20.06 6.66 -7.58
CA THR A 64 20.92 5.78 -6.78
C THR A 64 20.64 4.30 -7.03
N GLY A 65 19.37 3.93 -7.26
CA GLY A 65 18.98 2.56 -7.56
C GLY A 65 19.14 2.22 -9.04
N THR A 66 19.70 1.04 -9.33
CA THR A 66 19.88 0.54 -10.70
C THR A 66 18.55 0.33 -11.43
N ALA A 67 17.50 -0.01 -10.69
CA ALA A 67 16.16 -0.26 -11.23
C ALA A 67 15.27 0.99 -11.24
N ASP A 68 15.69 2.10 -10.63
CA ASP A 68 14.87 3.30 -10.45
C ASP A 68 14.37 3.92 -11.77
N PRO A 69 15.17 4.00 -12.86
CA PRO A 69 14.69 4.54 -14.13
C PRO A 69 13.45 3.81 -14.68
N PHE A 70 13.28 2.55 -14.30
CA PHE A 70 12.14 1.73 -14.69
C PHE A 70 11.05 1.70 -13.60
N LEU A 71 11.42 1.47 -12.34
CA LEU A 71 10.47 1.26 -11.25
C LEU A 71 9.80 2.55 -10.79
N VAL A 72 10.46 3.70 -10.84
CA VAL A 72 9.90 4.97 -10.36
C VAL A 72 8.70 5.41 -11.21
N PRO A 73 8.81 5.53 -12.55
CA PRO A 73 7.65 5.87 -13.36
C PRO A 73 6.51 4.86 -13.19
N LEU A 74 6.84 3.58 -13.04
CA LEU A 74 5.88 2.50 -12.84
C LEU A 74 5.11 2.63 -11.51
N LYS A 75 5.83 2.85 -10.41
CA LYS A 75 5.27 3.13 -9.09
C LYS A 75 4.30 4.31 -9.18
N LEU A 76 4.71 5.41 -9.79
CA LEU A 76 3.86 6.59 -9.93
C LEU A 76 2.60 6.30 -10.77
N ALA A 77 2.73 5.61 -11.90
CA ALA A 77 1.59 5.23 -12.71
C ALA A 77 0.60 4.36 -11.90
N LEU A 78 1.08 3.45 -11.06
CA LEU A 78 0.24 2.65 -10.16
C LEU A 78 -0.47 3.52 -9.12
N LEU A 79 0.22 4.51 -8.54
CA LEU A 79 -0.40 5.46 -7.63
C LEU A 79 -1.53 6.21 -8.33
N VAL A 80 -1.26 6.83 -9.47
CA VAL A 80 -2.28 7.61 -10.18
C VAL A 80 -3.44 6.73 -10.66
N ALA A 81 -3.16 5.50 -11.09
CA ALA A 81 -4.19 4.52 -11.40
C ALA A 81 -5.09 4.21 -10.19
N PHE A 82 -4.49 4.06 -9.00
CA PHE A 82 -5.25 3.92 -7.76
C PHE A 82 -6.13 5.14 -7.47
N PHE A 83 -5.61 6.36 -7.66
CA PHE A 83 -6.38 7.60 -7.49
C PHE A 83 -7.54 7.73 -8.49
N ILE A 84 -7.37 7.24 -9.72
CA ILE A 84 -8.43 7.20 -10.74
C ILE A 84 -9.49 6.15 -10.38
N ALA A 85 -9.06 4.96 -9.96
CA ALA A 85 -9.96 3.88 -9.55
C ALA A 85 -10.61 4.10 -8.17
N LEU A 86 -10.14 5.10 -7.42
CA LEU A 86 -10.53 5.36 -6.03
C LEU A 86 -12.05 5.47 -5.81
N PRO A 87 -12.85 6.16 -6.64
CA PRO A 87 -14.30 6.23 -6.44
C PRO A 87 -14.94 4.84 -6.43
N TYR A 88 -14.42 3.94 -7.27
CA TYR A 88 -14.86 2.55 -7.30
C TYR A 88 -14.33 1.74 -6.10
N VAL A 89 -13.07 1.95 -5.70
CA VAL A 89 -12.47 1.32 -4.51
C VAL A 89 -13.27 1.67 -3.26
N LEU A 90 -13.53 2.96 -3.03
CA LEU A 90 -14.35 3.42 -1.91
C LEU A 90 -15.78 2.88 -2.02
N TYR A 91 -16.39 2.87 -3.21
CA TYR A 91 -17.70 2.25 -3.38
C TYR A 91 -17.72 0.79 -2.92
N GLN A 92 -16.70 -0.01 -3.27
CA GLN A 92 -16.66 -1.42 -2.86
C GLN A 92 -16.37 -1.61 -1.37
N LEU A 93 -15.53 -0.77 -0.79
CA LEU A 93 -15.29 -0.73 0.66
C LEU A 93 -16.58 -0.39 1.40
N TRP A 94 -17.29 0.65 0.98
CA TRP A 94 -18.56 1.06 1.57
C TRP A 94 -19.65 0.02 1.39
N ALA A 95 -19.74 -0.60 0.21
CA ALA A 95 -20.74 -1.61 -0.03
C ALA A 95 -20.45 -2.91 0.77
N PHE A 96 -19.23 -3.14 1.27
CA PHE A 96 -18.91 -4.20 2.24
C PHE A 96 -19.32 -3.84 3.67
N VAL A 97 -19.23 -2.57 4.05
CA VAL A 97 -19.60 -2.08 5.40
C VAL A 97 -21.12 -1.82 5.53
N ALA A 98 -21.76 -1.40 4.43
CA ALA A 98 -23.19 -1.11 4.33
C ALA A 98 -24.16 -2.24 4.76
N PRO A 99 -23.91 -3.55 4.54
CA PRO A 99 -24.84 -4.59 4.97
C PRO A 99 -25.04 -4.65 6.49
N GLY A 100 -24.08 -4.16 7.28
CA GLY A 100 -24.20 -4.06 8.74
C GLY A 100 -24.95 -2.82 9.24
N LEU A 101 -25.18 -1.81 8.37
CA LEU A 101 -25.59 -0.48 8.82
C LEU A 101 -27.01 -0.09 8.40
N TYR A 102 -27.39 -0.17 7.12
CA TYR A 102 -28.72 0.29 6.65
C TYR A 102 -29.20 -0.47 5.42
N ARG A 103 -29.66 -1.71 5.60
CA ARG A 103 -30.24 -2.51 4.49
C ARG A 103 -31.45 -1.84 3.81
N HIS A 104 -32.10 -0.86 4.44
CA HIS A 104 -33.30 -0.20 3.91
C HIS A 104 -33.22 1.34 3.77
N GLU A 105 -32.13 1.99 4.19
CA GLU A 105 -31.87 3.42 3.92
C GLU A 105 -30.60 3.60 3.06
N LYS A 106 -30.66 3.11 1.81
CA LYS A 106 -29.62 3.39 0.79
C LYS A 106 -29.32 4.90 0.64
N ARG A 107 -30.23 5.77 1.08
CA ARG A 107 -30.14 7.22 0.99
C ARG A 107 -29.06 7.85 1.88
N LEU A 108 -28.65 7.21 2.98
CA LEU A 108 -27.57 7.71 3.84
C LEU A 108 -26.18 7.20 3.43
N ALA A 109 -26.10 6.03 2.82
CA ALA A 109 -24.84 5.48 2.33
C ALA A 109 -24.25 6.32 1.17
N VAL A 110 -25.10 6.83 0.28
CA VAL A 110 -24.67 7.65 -0.88
C VAL A 110 -23.99 8.97 -0.46
N PRO A 111 -24.56 9.83 0.39
CA PRO A 111 -23.90 11.08 0.80
C PRO A 111 -22.62 10.81 1.60
N MET A 112 -22.54 9.72 2.38
CA MET A 112 -21.29 9.33 3.04
C MET A 112 -20.22 8.90 2.04
N LEU A 113 -20.57 8.07 1.05
CA LEU A 113 -19.66 7.67 -0.02
C LEU A 113 -19.16 8.88 -0.82
N VAL A 114 -20.06 9.76 -1.25
CA VAL A 114 -19.68 10.98 -1.99
C VAL A 114 -18.78 11.87 -1.13
N SER A 115 -19.10 12.03 0.16
CA SER A 115 -18.27 12.80 1.09
C SER A 115 -16.89 12.17 1.28
N SER A 116 -16.77 10.85 1.40
CA SER A 116 -15.46 10.16 1.47
C SER A 116 -14.62 10.39 0.22
N VAL A 117 -15.20 10.18 -0.96
CA VAL A 117 -14.50 10.41 -2.23
C VAL A 117 -14.00 11.87 -2.32
N LEU A 118 -14.84 12.84 -1.94
CA LEU A 118 -14.44 14.25 -1.92
C LEU A 118 -13.36 14.53 -0.87
N LEU A 119 -13.46 13.98 0.34
CA LEU A 119 -12.46 14.16 1.40
C LEU A 119 -11.13 13.54 1.03
N PHE A 120 -11.13 12.38 0.38
CA PHE A 120 -9.90 11.76 -0.09
C PHE A 120 -9.18 12.63 -1.13
N TYR A 121 -9.91 13.11 -2.15
CA TYR A 121 -9.32 14.03 -3.13
C TYR A 121 -8.90 15.35 -2.50
N LEU A 122 -9.64 15.85 -1.50
CA LEU A 122 -9.23 17.02 -0.73
C LEU A 122 -7.93 16.75 0.06
N GLY A 123 -7.78 15.55 0.64
CA GLY A 123 -6.57 15.11 1.30
C GLY A 123 -5.39 15.01 0.34
N ALA A 124 -5.62 14.52 -0.87
CA ALA A 124 -4.65 14.47 -1.95
C ALA A 124 -4.18 15.87 -2.37
N LEU A 125 -5.13 16.79 -2.55
CA LEU A 125 -4.85 18.18 -2.87
C LEU A 125 -4.09 18.86 -1.73
N PHE A 126 -4.47 18.60 -0.49
CA PHE A 126 -3.76 19.10 0.70
C PHE A 126 -2.32 18.56 0.77
N ALA A 127 -2.14 17.27 0.51
CA ALA A 127 -0.81 16.67 0.42
C ALA A 127 0.05 17.35 -0.65
N TYR A 128 -0.50 17.56 -1.86
CA TYR A 128 0.23 18.15 -2.98
C TYR A 128 0.52 19.64 -2.81
N PHE A 129 -0.48 20.44 -2.42
CA PHE A 129 -0.36 21.91 -2.41
C PHE A 129 0.15 22.50 -1.10
N VAL A 130 -0.01 21.79 0.02
CA VAL A 130 0.38 22.30 1.35
C VAL A 130 1.59 21.55 1.88
N LEU A 131 1.51 20.22 1.94
CA LEU A 131 2.53 19.41 2.60
C LEU A 131 3.82 19.30 1.79
N LEU A 132 3.74 18.97 0.50
CA LEU A 132 4.94 18.87 -0.34
C LEU A 132 5.77 20.18 -0.35
N PRO A 133 5.20 21.38 -0.63
CA PRO A 133 5.98 22.62 -0.62
C PRO A 133 6.56 22.95 0.75
N LEU A 134 5.81 22.65 1.82
CA LEU A 134 6.27 22.86 3.18
C LEU A 134 7.47 21.97 3.50
N MET A 135 7.43 20.69 3.13
CA MET A 135 8.54 19.76 3.28
C MET A 135 9.77 20.19 2.49
N PHE A 136 9.61 20.67 1.25
CA PHE A 136 10.75 21.19 0.46
C PHE A 136 11.29 22.53 0.92
N THR A 137 10.57 23.23 1.80
CA THR A 137 11.10 24.42 2.47
C THR A 137 11.83 24.05 3.76
N VAL A 138 11.30 23.07 4.48
CA VAL A 138 11.80 22.65 5.80
C VAL A 138 13.03 21.75 5.68
N LEU A 139 13.00 20.70 4.86
CA LEU A 139 14.07 19.70 4.80
C LEU A 139 15.44 20.31 4.43
N PRO A 140 15.55 21.21 3.42
CA PRO A 140 16.84 21.82 3.11
C PRO A 140 17.37 22.73 4.22
N SER A 141 16.51 23.25 5.11
CA SER A 141 16.94 24.13 6.20
C SER A 141 17.78 23.42 7.27
N PHE A 142 17.77 22.08 7.28
CA PHE A 142 18.58 21.26 8.19
C PHE A 142 19.93 20.84 7.58
N VAL A 143 20.17 21.15 6.31
CA VAL A 143 21.41 20.76 5.63
C VAL A 143 22.53 21.68 6.10
N PRO A 144 23.62 21.14 6.69
CA PRO A 144 24.77 21.95 7.09
C PRO A 144 25.41 22.66 5.89
N GLU A 145 25.99 23.84 6.09
CA GLU A 145 26.62 24.63 5.02
C GLU A 145 27.74 23.90 4.25
N VAL A 146 28.29 22.83 4.83
CA VAL A 146 29.35 22.01 4.24
C VAL A 146 28.84 20.90 3.32
N ALA A 147 27.52 20.70 3.19
CA ALA A 147 26.92 19.61 2.44
C ALA A 147 26.03 20.10 1.30
N THR A 148 26.08 19.41 0.15
CA THR A 148 25.18 19.66 -0.98
C THR A 148 23.92 18.81 -0.83
N TYR A 149 22.75 19.44 -0.94
CA TYR A 149 21.46 18.75 -0.91
C TYR A 149 21.06 18.31 -2.32
N SER A 150 21.04 17.01 -2.58
CA SER A 150 20.57 16.44 -3.84
C SER A 150 19.68 15.21 -3.59
N PRO A 151 18.35 15.34 -3.68
CA PRO A 151 17.43 14.22 -3.48
C PRO A 151 17.58 13.13 -4.55
N ASP A 152 17.38 11.89 -4.12
CA ASP A 152 17.26 10.72 -4.98
C ASP A 152 15.83 10.57 -5.50
N ILE A 153 15.68 10.21 -6.77
CA ILE A 153 14.41 10.03 -7.48
C ILE A 153 13.49 8.98 -6.83
N GLY A 154 14.05 7.84 -6.42
CA GLY A 154 13.29 6.73 -5.86
C GLY A 154 12.80 7.06 -4.46
N SER A 155 13.71 7.56 -3.62
CA SER A 155 13.44 8.01 -2.26
C SER A 155 12.43 9.15 -2.21
N TYR A 156 12.52 10.10 -3.15
CA TYR A 156 11.53 11.16 -3.31
C TYR A 156 10.15 10.59 -3.63
N LEU A 157 10.04 9.73 -4.64
CA LEU A 157 8.74 9.18 -5.00
C LEU A 157 8.15 8.36 -3.86
N ASP A 158 8.95 7.53 -3.19
CA ASP A 158 8.48 6.73 -2.05
C ASP A 158 7.97 7.63 -0.92
N PHE A 159 8.65 8.75 -0.63
CA PHE A 159 8.19 9.75 0.31
C PHE A 159 6.85 10.38 -0.11
N VAL A 160 6.73 10.83 -1.36
CA VAL A 160 5.50 11.40 -1.90
C VAL A 160 4.35 10.41 -1.81
N MET A 161 4.56 9.18 -2.29
CA MET A 161 3.56 8.11 -2.25
C MET A 161 3.06 7.87 -0.82
N ALA A 162 3.99 7.81 0.13
CA ALA A 162 3.66 7.57 1.52
C ALA A 162 2.84 8.74 2.12
N ILE A 163 3.19 9.99 1.82
CA ILE A 163 2.39 11.18 2.20
C ILE A 163 0.99 11.12 1.58
N PHE A 164 0.88 10.92 0.27
CA PHE A 164 -0.42 10.85 -0.41
C PHE A 164 -1.30 9.75 0.16
N MET A 165 -0.72 8.58 0.47
CA MET A 165 -1.45 7.47 1.06
C MET A 165 -1.88 7.78 2.51
N ALA A 166 -0.96 8.30 3.32
CA ALA A 166 -1.24 8.61 4.72
C ALA A 166 -2.27 9.73 4.89
N PHE A 167 -2.18 10.80 4.09
CA PHE A 167 -3.16 11.88 4.11
C PHE A 167 -4.46 11.51 3.39
N GLY A 168 -4.41 10.72 2.32
CA GLY A 168 -5.63 10.20 1.69
C GLY A 168 -6.45 9.38 2.69
N ILE A 169 -5.82 8.41 3.36
CA ILE A 169 -6.46 7.60 4.42
C ILE A 169 -6.79 8.46 5.64
N GLY A 170 -5.90 9.40 6.02
CA GLY A 170 -6.10 10.30 7.15
C GLY A 170 -7.33 11.19 6.98
N PHE A 171 -7.61 11.65 5.76
CA PHE A 171 -8.81 12.41 5.45
C PHE A 171 -10.09 11.57 5.47
N GLU A 172 -10.01 10.23 5.52
CA GLU A 172 -11.18 9.38 5.77
C GLU A 172 -11.52 9.26 7.27
N MET A 173 -10.61 9.70 8.16
CA MET A 173 -10.81 9.64 9.62
C MET A 173 -12.09 10.34 10.11
N PRO A 174 -12.49 11.52 9.60
CA PRO A 174 -13.75 12.15 10.00
C PRO A 174 -14.96 11.27 9.70
N ILE A 175 -15.00 10.68 8.51
CA ILE A 175 -16.11 9.82 8.09
C ILE A 175 -16.11 8.52 8.89
N ALA A 176 -14.94 7.91 9.08
CA ALA A 176 -14.79 6.73 9.93
C ALA A 176 -15.26 6.99 11.38
N THR A 177 -14.96 8.17 11.92
CA THR A 177 -15.39 8.59 13.27
C THR A 177 -16.93 8.69 13.36
N ILE A 178 -17.57 9.35 12.39
CA ILE A 178 -19.03 9.46 12.33
C ILE A 178 -19.65 8.07 12.22
N LEU A 179 -19.07 7.20 11.39
CA LEU A 179 -19.55 5.85 11.17
C LEU A 179 -19.50 4.98 12.43
N LEU A 180 -18.40 5.02 13.18
CA LEU A 180 -18.24 4.29 14.43
C LEU A 180 -19.25 4.72 15.50
N ILE A 181 -19.62 6.00 15.53
CA ILE A 181 -20.65 6.53 16.42
C ILE A 181 -22.04 6.15 15.92
N ALA A 182 -22.31 6.28 14.61
CA ALA A 182 -23.59 5.96 13.98
C ALA A 182 -23.96 4.48 14.13
N THR A 183 -22.97 3.59 13.99
CA THR A 183 -23.12 2.14 14.15
C THR A 183 -23.35 1.71 15.59
N GLY A 184 -23.08 2.57 16.57
CA GLY A 184 -23.18 2.26 18.00
C GLY A 184 -21.98 1.46 18.55
N ILE A 185 -20.94 1.22 17.76
CA ILE A 185 -19.71 0.52 18.21
C ILE A 185 -19.01 1.30 19.32
N THR A 186 -19.09 2.63 19.26
CA THR A 186 -18.48 3.49 20.27
C THR A 186 -19.31 4.75 20.49
N THR A 187 -19.10 5.41 21.64
CA THR A 187 -19.69 6.72 21.90
C THR A 187 -18.67 7.81 21.64
N ARG A 188 -19.18 9.00 21.38
CA ARG A 188 -18.37 10.17 21.16
C ARG A 188 -17.48 10.50 22.36
N GLU A 189 -18.00 10.36 23.57
CA GLU A 189 -17.27 10.59 24.82
C GLU A 189 -16.13 9.59 24.95
N SER A 190 -16.35 8.34 24.52
CA SER A 190 -15.33 7.30 24.51
C SER A 190 -14.19 7.63 23.55
N LEU A 191 -14.51 8.06 22.33
CA LEU A 191 -13.51 8.52 21.36
C LEU A 191 -12.78 9.77 21.83
N ALA A 192 -13.49 10.74 22.43
CA ALA A 192 -12.88 11.94 22.98
C ALA A 192 -11.89 11.63 24.11
N ARG A 193 -12.13 10.60 24.93
CA ARG A 193 -11.16 10.14 25.94
C ARG A 193 -9.90 9.51 25.33
N LYS A 194 -9.99 9.02 24.09
CA LYS A 194 -8.88 8.35 23.39
C LYS A 194 -7.98 9.31 22.59
N ARG A 195 -8.14 10.63 22.73
CA ARG A 195 -7.26 11.63 22.08
C ARG A 195 -5.76 11.36 22.24
N PRO A 196 -5.24 10.98 23.44
CA PRO A 196 -3.81 10.69 23.57
C PRO A 196 -3.34 9.55 22.66
N TYR A 197 -4.15 8.52 22.45
CA TYR A 197 -3.81 7.41 21.54
C TYR A 197 -3.76 7.86 20.09
N VAL A 198 -4.70 8.71 19.67
CA VAL A 198 -4.71 9.26 18.30
C VAL A 198 -3.49 10.14 18.06
N ILE A 199 -3.10 10.95 19.04
CA ILE A 199 -1.88 11.75 18.96
C ILE A 199 -0.67 10.84 18.79
N VAL A 200 -0.53 9.79 19.61
CA VAL A 200 0.57 8.81 19.47
C VAL A 200 0.58 8.18 18.07
N ILE A 201 -0.57 7.74 17.56
CA ILE A 201 -0.66 7.17 16.20
C ILE A 201 -0.25 8.20 15.14
N ALA A 202 -0.71 9.45 15.25
CA ALA A 202 -0.34 10.51 14.32
C ALA A 202 1.17 10.79 14.33
N PHE A 203 1.79 10.82 15.51
CA PHE A 203 3.25 10.97 15.63
C PHE A 203 4.00 9.73 15.12
N THR A 204 3.49 8.52 15.31
CA THR A 204 4.08 7.28 14.78
C THR A 204 4.03 7.26 13.25
N VAL A 205 2.90 7.64 12.66
CA VAL A 205 2.78 7.78 11.20
C VAL A 205 3.72 8.88 10.70
N GLY A 206 3.79 10.03 11.38
CA GLY A 206 4.76 11.08 11.07
C GLY A 206 6.21 10.56 11.09
N MET A 207 6.59 9.81 12.11
CA MET A 207 7.93 9.19 12.21
C MET A 207 8.21 8.18 11.08
N LEU A 208 7.20 7.43 10.63
CA LEU A 208 7.36 6.48 9.53
C LEU A 208 7.54 7.18 8.19
N LEU A 209 6.84 8.31 8.00
CA LEU A 209 6.85 9.07 6.76
C LEU A 209 8.08 9.98 6.63
N THR A 210 8.50 10.59 7.73
CA THR A 210 9.71 11.41 7.80
C THR A 210 10.67 10.73 8.76
N PRO A 211 11.77 10.11 8.28
CA PRO A 211 12.86 9.63 9.13
C PRO A 211 13.33 10.75 10.06
N PRO A 212 14.02 10.44 11.18
CA PRO A 212 13.91 11.08 12.51
C PRO A 212 14.16 12.60 12.53
N ASP A 213 13.27 13.36 11.90
CA ASP A 213 13.18 14.82 11.91
C ASP A 213 11.91 15.21 12.67
N VAL A 214 12.14 15.72 13.87
CA VAL A 214 11.08 16.11 14.80
C VAL A 214 10.20 17.22 14.22
N LEU A 215 10.77 18.15 13.45
CA LEU A 215 10.00 19.29 12.94
C LEU A 215 9.06 18.83 11.83
N SER A 216 9.58 18.09 10.85
CA SER A 216 8.75 17.51 9.80
C SER A 216 7.72 16.53 10.39
N GLN A 217 8.09 15.73 11.38
CA GLN A 217 7.15 14.85 12.09
C GLN A 217 5.98 15.63 12.72
N ILE A 218 6.24 16.76 13.39
CA ILE A 218 5.19 17.61 13.97
C ILE A 218 4.30 18.20 12.88
N VAL A 219 4.89 18.69 11.79
CA VAL A 219 4.17 19.27 10.65
C VAL A 219 3.20 18.26 10.03
N LEU A 220 3.57 16.97 9.98
CA LEU A 220 2.69 15.90 9.48
C LEU A 220 1.66 15.46 10.52
N ALA A 221 2.04 15.34 11.80
CA ALA A 221 1.18 14.84 12.86
C ALA A 221 0.04 15.79 13.22
N VAL A 222 0.29 17.11 13.24
CA VAL A 222 -0.71 18.11 13.63
C VAL A 222 -1.96 18.07 12.73
N PRO A 223 -1.86 18.10 11.38
CA PRO A 223 -3.02 17.97 10.53
C PRO A 223 -3.78 16.66 10.74
N MET A 224 -3.10 15.53 10.96
CA MET A 224 -3.77 14.24 11.25
C MET A 224 -4.59 14.30 12.54
N TRP A 225 -4.04 14.91 13.59
CA TRP A 225 -4.79 15.13 14.83
C TRP A 225 -5.99 16.07 14.63
N LEU A 226 -5.82 17.15 13.86
CA LEU A 226 -6.92 18.07 13.52
C LEU A 226 -8.04 17.39 12.74
N LEU A 227 -7.73 16.43 11.84
CA LEU A 227 -8.74 15.66 11.11
C LEU A 227 -9.56 14.79 12.06
N PHE A 228 -8.92 14.15 13.05
CA PHE A 228 -9.64 13.42 14.09
C PHE A 228 -10.58 14.34 14.89
N GLU A 229 -10.11 15.53 15.26
CA GLU A 229 -10.94 16.51 15.96
C GLU A 229 -12.10 17.01 15.09
N ALA A 230 -11.85 17.26 13.80
CA ALA A 230 -12.87 17.60 12.82
C ALA A 230 -13.93 16.50 12.72
N GLY A 231 -13.55 15.23 12.78
CA GLY A 231 -14.47 14.09 12.86
C GLY A 231 -15.37 14.11 14.09
N LEU A 232 -14.78 14.33 15.27
CA LEU A 232 -15.50 14.47 16.55
C LEU A 232 -16.44 15.68 16.58
N VAL A 233 -16.10 16.77 15.88
CA VAL A 233 -16.95 17.96 15.76
C VAL A 233 -18.06 17.71 14.75
N ALA A 234 -17.74 17.17 13.57
CA ALA A 234 -18.70 16.81 12.55
C ALA A 234 -19.75 15.84 13.09
N SER A 235 -19.38 14.90 13.97
CA SER A 235 -20.33 13.99 14.59
C SER A 235 -21.43 14.69 15.41
N ARG A 236 -21.23 15.94 15.90
CA ARG A 236 -22.32 16.77 16.50
C ARG A 236 -23.31 17.21 15.43
N LEU A 237 -22.79 17.67 14.30
CA LEU A 237 -23.61 18.21 13.23
C LEU A 237 -24.48 17.12 12.59
N PHE A 238 -23.97 15.88 12.60
CA PHE A 238 -24.68 14.70 12.10
C PHE A 238 -25.47 13.95 13.19
N GLU A 239 -25.64 14.51 14.40
CA GLU A 239 -26.33 13.84 15.51
C GLU A 239 -27.79 13.48 15.16
N GLY A 240 -28.52 14.35 14.47
CA GLY A 240 -29.88 14.03 14.00
C GLY A 240 -29.94 12.92 12.94
N VAL A 241 -28.88 12.77 12.14
CA VAL A 241 -28.75 11.63 11.21
C VAL A 241 -28.46 10.35 11.97
N ILE A 242 -27.56 10.42 12.96
CA ILE A 242 -27.20 9.29 13.82
C ILE A 242 -28.41 8.80 14.64
N GLU A 243 -29.18 9.70 15.23
CA GLU A 243 -30.32 9.38 16.10
C GLU A 243 -31.48 8.73 15.33
N LYS A 244 -31.84 9.29 14.15
CA LYS A 244 -32.83 8.66 13.25
C LYS A 244 -32.45 7.22 12.93
N SER A 245 -31.18 7.05 12.60
CA SER A 245 -30.62 5.78 12.16
C SER A 245 -30.57 4.73 13.29
N ARG A 246 -30.44 5.17 14.55
CA ARG A 246 -30.58 4.33 15.75
C ARG A 246 -32.04 3.99 16.05
N SER A 247 -32.95 4.96 16.00
CA SER A 247 -34.39 4.74 16.26
C SER A 247 -35.02 3.73 15.30
N GLU A 248 -34.61 3.75 14.03
CA GLU A 248 -35.05 2.77 13.04
C GLU A 248 -34.52 1.35 13.34
N ARG A 249 -33.29 1.24 13.87
CA ARG A 249 -32.75 -0.05 14.33
C ARG A 249 -33.52 -0.58 15.54
N GLU A 250 -33.79 0.27 16.53
CA GLU A 250 -34.55 -0.12 17.72
C GLU A 250 -35.96 -0.59 17.34
N THR A 251 -36.66 0.16 16.48
CA THR A 251 -37.98 -0.21 15.93
C THR A 251 -37.96 -1.55 15.20
N ARG A 252 -36.87 -1.85 14.49
CA ARG A 252 -36.72 -3.13 13.77
C ARG A 252 -36.42 -4.29 14.70
N GLU A 253 -35.52 -4.10 15.67
CA GLU A 253 -35.26 -5.15 16.66
C GLU A 253 -36.52 -5.47 17.46
N THR A 254 -37.35 -4.48 17.77
CA THR A 254 -38.66 -4.73 18.38
C THR A 254 -39.61 -5.45 17.41
N ALA A 255 -39.67 -5.07 16.13
CA ALA A 255 -40.51 -5.76 15.14
C ALA A 255 -40.06 -7.21 14.84
N GLU A 256 -38.75 -7.49 14.85
CA GLU A 256 -38.21 -8.85 14.71
C GLU A 256 -38.47 -9.68 15.98
N ARG A 257 -38.38 -9.07 17.17
CA ARG A 257 -38.77 -9.72 18.44
C ARG A 257 -40.28 -10.01 18.49
N GLU A 258 -41.12 -9.06 18.10
CA GLU A 258 -42.59 -9.20 18.05
C GLU A 258 -43.04 -10.17 16.96
N GLY A 259 -42.39 -10.19 15.78
CA GLY A 259 -42.67 -11.15 14.72
C GLY A 259 -42.24 -12.58 15.04
N MET A 260 -41.24 -12.75 15.92
CA MET A 260 -40.83 -14.06 16.46
C MET A 260 -41.84 -14.58 17.51
N ASP A 261 -42.52 -13.69 18.24
CA ASP A 261 -43.53 -14.02 19.25
C ASP A 261 -44.92 -14.26 18.60
N ALA A 262 -45.30 -13.48 17.59
CA ALA A 262 -46.54 -13.65 16.84
C ALA A 262 -46.58 -14.93 15.98
N GLY A 263 -45.44 -15.59 15.76
CA GLY A 263 -45.35 -16.90 15.13
C GLY A 263 -45.73 -18.07 16.07
N TYR A 264 -46.02 -17.80 17.34
CA TYR A 264 -46.36 -18.81 18.34
C TYR A 264 -47.80 -18.74 18.87
N ASP A 265 -48.53 -17.68 18.52
CA ASP A 265 -49.88 -17.44 19.03
C ASP A 265 -50.94 -17.58 17.94
N GLY A 266 -51.47 -18.80 17.78
CA GLY A 266 -52.79 -18.99 17.15
C GLY A 266 -52.93 -20.20 16.24
N GLU A 267 -53.04 -21.38 16.84
CA GLU A 267 -54.10 -22.34 16.49
C GLU A 267 -54.27 -23.36 17.65
N ALA A 268 -54.93 -22.91 18.72
CA ALA A 268 -55.72 -23.82 19.55
C ALA A 268 -57.00 -24.20 18.76
N GLY A 269 -56.80 -24.87 17.63
CA GLY A 269 -57.84 -25.44 16.80
C GLY A 269 -58.24 -26.80 17.37
N THR A 270 -59.50 -26.90 17.77
CA THR A 270 -60.24 -28.09 18.21
C THR A 270 -59.72 -29.42 17.65
N ALA A 271 -59.37 -30.32 18.56
CA ALA A 271 -59.17 -31.73 18.28
C ALA A 271 -60.47 -32.35 17.76
N ALA A 272 -60.57 -32.54 16.45
CA ALA A 272 -61.31 -33.61 15.77
C ALA A 272 -61.57 -33.25 14.29
N ASP A 273 -60.53 -33.22 13.45
CA ASP A 273 -60.65 -33.72 12.07
C ASP A 273 -59.27 -33.65 11.41
N PHE A 274 -58.60 -34.80 11.29
CA PHE A 274 -57.85 -35.23 10.10
C PHE A 274 -57.12 -36.54 10.44
N ALA A 275 -57.89 -37.63 10.44
CA ALA A 275 -57.36 -38.96 10.37
C ALA A 275 -57.34 -39.40 8.90
N VAL A 276 -56.37 -38.95 8.11
CA VAL A 276 -55.91 -39.65 6.89
C VAL A 276 -54.45 -39.29 6.64
N ALA A 277 -53.54 -40.20 7.00
CA ALA A 277 -52.15 -40.17 6.55
C ALA A 277 -52.05 -40.88 5.19
N PRO A 278 -51.52 -40.26 4.13
CA PRO A 278 -50.99 -41.02 3.00
C PRO A 278 -49.62 -41.62 3.38
N GLU A 279 -49.44 -42.87 3.00
CA GLU A 279 -48.27 -43.73 3.25
C GLU A 279 -46.92 -43.05 2.98
N SER A 280 -46.00 -43.20 3.94
CA SER A 280 -44.56 -43.04 3.69
C SER A 280 -44.10 -44.14 2.73
N PRO A 281 -43.38 -43.82 1.64
CA PRO A 281 -42.77 -44.86 0.83
C PRO A 281 -41.71 -45.60 1.65
N ALA A 282 -41.61 -46.92 1.45
CA ALA A 282 -40.69 -47.80 2.14
C ALA A 282 -39.22 -47.37 1.93
N PRO A 283 -38.34 -47.56 2.92
CA PRO A 283 -36.91 -47.29 2.76
C PRO A 283 -36.30 -48.23 1.71
N ALA A 284 -35.52 -47.67 0.78
CA ALA A 284 -34.75 -48.43 -0.19
C ALA A 284 -33.79 -49.41 0.52
N PRO A 285 -33.57 -50.62 -0.02
CA PRO A 285 -32.71 -51.61 0.62
C PRO A 285 -31.26 -51.12 0.68
N ALA A 286 -30.62 -51.28 1.84
CA ALA A 286 -29.21 -50.95 2.05
C ALA A 286 -28.31 -51.82 1.14
N PRO A 287 -27.27 -51.24 0.50
CA PRO A 287 -26.35 -51.99 -0.35
C PRO A 287 -25.53 -52.99 0.48
N LYS A 288 -25.45 -54.23 0.01
CA LYS A 288 -24.70 -55.31 0.66
C LYS A 288 -23.27 -55.33 0.11
N GLY A 289 -22.40 -54.53 0.72
CA GLY A 289 -20.96 -54.68 0.61
C GLY A 289 -20.24 -53.76 -0.38
N PRO A 290 -18.90 -53.80 -0.40
CA PRO A 290 -18.06 -52.68 -0.87
C PRO A 290 -17.96 -52.52 -2.39
N VAL A 291 -18.60 -53.39 -3.18
CA VAL A 291 -18.42 -53.43 -4.65
C VAL A 291 -19.55 -52.74 -5.45
N ASP A 292 -20.69 -52.42 -4.83
CA ASP A 292 -21.81 -51.75 -5.51
C ASP A 292 -21.62 -50.23 -5.67
N PHE A 293 -20.68 -49.64 -4.93
CA PHE A 293 -20.44 -48.19 -4.92
C PHE A 293 -19.79 -47.67 -6.22
N LEU A 294 -19.00 -48.50 -6.91
CA LEU A 294 -18.26 -48.10 -8.14
C LEU A 294 -19.13 -48.14 -9.42
N ALA A 295 -20.20 -48.95 -9.44
CA ALA A 295 -21.13 -49.00 -10.57
C ALA A 295 -22.09 -47.80 -10.59
N GLN A 296 -22.39 -47.22 -9.43
CA GLN A 296 -23.34 -46.09 -9.31
C GLN A 296 -22.66 -44.72 -9.51
N ALA A 297 -21.34 -44.65 -9.27
CA ALA A 297 -20.52 -43.45 -9.51
C ALA A 297 -20.16 -43.21 -10.98
N THR A 298 -20.25 -44.22 -11.84
CA THR A 298 -19.93 -44.12 -13.27
C THR A 298 -21.15 -43.80 -14.16
N ALA A 299 -22.37 -44.09 -13.72
CA ALA A 299 -23.59 -43.81 -14.47
C ALA A 299 -24.06 -42.33 -14.40
N SER A 300 -23.65 -41.57 -13.38
CA SER A 300 -24.07 -40.18 -13.17
C SER A 300 -23.15 -39.13 -13.81
N HIS A 301 -21.97 -39.53 -14.30
CA HIS A 301 -21.02 -38.61 -14.93
C HIS A 301 -21.13 -38.53 -16.48
N GLN A 302 -22.01 -39.34 -17.08
CA GLN A 302 -22.08 -39.53 -18.54
C GLN A 302 -23.26 -38.82 -19.23
N ALA A 303 -24.07 -38.05 -18.50
CA ALA A 303 -25.28 -37.40 -19.02
C ALA A 303 -25.18 -35.88 -19.28
N ALA A 304 -23.99 -35.26 -19.21
CA ALA A 304 -23.85 -33.82 -19.48
C ALA A 304 -22.54 -33.44 -20.18
N ARG A 305 -22.43 -33.71 -21.48
CA ARG A 305 -21.57 -32.94 -22.39
C ARG A 305 -22.33 -32.66 -23.69
N PRO A 306 -22.45 -31.39 -24.13
CA PRO A 306 -22.88 -31.10 -25.49
C PRO A 306 -21.71 -31.34 -26.47
N ALA A 307 -22.06 -31.78 -27.67
CA ALA A 307 -21.17 -32.18 -28.74
C ALA A 307 -20.33 -31.00 -29.26
N ALA A 308 -19.03 -31.25 -29.48
CA ALA A 308 -18.14 -30.39 -30.26
C ALA A 308 -17.82 -31.11 -31.57
N ASP A 309 -18.09 -30.44 -32.69
CA ASP A 309 -17.63 -30.80 -34.03
C ASP A 309 -16.10 -30.71 -34.10
N ALA A 310 -15.50 -31.69 -34.78
CA ALA A 310 -14.06 -31.73 -35.08
C ALA A 310 -13.71 -30.74 -36.20
N PRO A 311 -12.43 -30.32 -36.27
CA PRO A 311 -11.73 -30.55 -37.52
C PRO A 311 -10.32 -31.12 -37.35
N GLN A 312 -10.09 -32.11 -38.22
CA GLN A 312 -8.91 -32.64 -38.88
C GLN A 312 -7.51 -32.05 -38.59
N ASP A 313 -6.59 -32.99 -38.41
CA ASP A 313 -5.14 -32.89 -38.60
C ASP A 313 -4.76 -32.07 -39.84
N THR A 314 -3.98 -31.02 -39.61
CA THR A 314 -3.05 -30.49 -40.63
C THR A 314 -1.69 -30.33 -39.99
N ALA A 315 -0.72 -31.06 -40.55
CA ALA A 315 0.69 -30.95 -40.24
C ALA A 315 1.15 -29.52 -40.52
N VAL A 316 1.72 -28.88 -39.51
CA VAL A 316 2.34 -27.55 -39.66
C VAL A 316 3.71 -27.75 -40.29
N GLN A 317 3.83 -27.27 -41.54
CA GLN A 317 5.08 -27.03 -42.21
C GLN A 317 5.81 -25.87 -41.54
N GLU A 318 7.11 -26.07 -41.36
CA GLU A 318 8.11 -25.10 -40.97
C GLU A 318 8.33 -24.11 -42.13
N SER A 319 7.70 -22.94 -42.08
CA SER A 319 8.05 -21.81 -42.94
C SER A 319 7.63 -20.48 -42.31
N ASP A 320 8.57 -19.54 -42.35
CA ASP A 320 8.41 -18.09 -42.14
C ASP A 320 8.43 -17.58 -40.68
N ALA A 321 9.60 -17.70 -40.06
CA ALA A 321 10.02 -16.73 -39.05
C ALA A 321 10.39 -15.41 -39.74
N PRO A 322 9.88 -14.23 -39.31
CA PRO A 322 10.32 -12.96 -39.88
C PRO A 322 11.80 -12.74 -39.49
N ALA A 323 12.63 -12.50 -40.51
CA ALA A 323 14.00 -12.07 -40.34
C ALA A 323 14.03 -10.77 -39.53
N TRP A 324 14.73 -10.76 -38.40
CA TRP A 324 15.11 -9.53 -37.73
C TRP A 324 16.14 -8.85 -38.65
N GLU A 325 15.79 -7.65 -39.12
CA GLU A 325 16.67 -6.82 -39.93
C GLU A 325 17.79 -6.29 -39.02
N ASP A 326 19.04 -6.58 -39.38
CA ASP A 326 20.25 -6.07 -38.73
C ASP A 326 20.33 -4.54 -38.95
N ASP A 327 19.62 -3.77 -38.14
CA ASP A 327 19.87 -2.35 -38.02
C ASP A 327 21.17 -2.15 -37.24
N HIS A 328 22.24 -1.98 -38.02
CA HIS A 328 23.55 -1.52 -37.60
C HIS A 328 23.44 -0.38 -36.57
N TYR A 329 23.73 -0.67 -35.31
CA TYR A 329 24.14 0.36 -34.35
C TYR A 329 25.55 0.79 -34.73
N THR A 330 25.66 1.80 -35.57
CA THR A 330 26.89 2.55 -35.78
C THR A 330 27.19 3.28 -34.47
N TYR A 331 28.24 2.86 -33.75
CA TYR A 331 28.79 3.66 -32.67
C TYR A 331 29.38 4.93 -33.32
N GLU A 332 28.69 6.07 -33.21
CA GLU A 332 29.35 7.35 -33.42
C GLU A 332 30.37 7.52 -32.30
N GLU A 333 31.65 7.50 -32.67
CA GLU A 333 32.76 7.74 -31.77
C GLU A 333 32.58 9.11 -31.09
N MET A 334 32.36 9.09 -29.78
CA MET A 334 32.44 10.29 -28.96
C MET A 334 33.92 10.72 -28.92
N PRO A 335 34.28 11.96 -29.32
CA PRO A 335 35.66 12.39 -29.28
C PRO A 335 36.09 12.52 -27.82
N LEU A 336 36.85 11.55 -27.33
CA LEU A 336 37.55 11.65 -26.06
C LEU A 336 38.64 12.71 -26.22
N GLN A 337 38.44 13.88 -25.60
CA GLN A 337 39.52 14.82 -25.36
C GLN A 337 40.42 14.23 -24.28
N HIS A 338 41.48 13.54 -24.70
CA HIS A 338 42.61 13.26 -23.83
C HIS A 338 43.37 14.57 -23.60
N GLU A 339 43.16 15.22 -22.46
CA GLU A 339 44.18 16.10 -21.89
C GLU A 339 45.36 15.21 -21.46
N GLU A 340 46.44 15.35 -22.21
CA GLU A 340 47.73 14.69 -22.03
C GLU A 340 48.33 15.11 -20.68
N THR A 341 48.12 14.28 -19.65
CA THR A 341 48.86 14.40 -18.39
C THR A 341 50.20 13.68 -18.53
N ASP A 342 51.17 14.43 -19.02
CA ASP A 342 52.57 14.05 -19.08
C ASP A 342 53.12 13.87 -17.65
N ALA A 343 53.15 12.63 -17.14
CA ALA A 343 54.13 12.14 -16.15
C ALA A 343 53.73 10.78 -15.56
N TYR A 344 53.77 9.72 -16.35
CA TYR A 344 54.07 8.40 -15.80
C TYR A 344 55.05 7.67 -16.70
N ARG A 345 56.33 7.73 -16.33
CA ARG A 345 57.38 6.90 -16.92
C ARG A 345 57.71 5.80 -15.91
N PRO A 346 57.58 4.51 -16.26
CA PRO A 346 58.07 3.44 -15.40
C PRO A 346 59.58 3.63 -15.18
N LEU A 347 60.03 3.49 -13.93
CA LEU A 347 61.45 3.56 -13.59
C LEU A 347 62.21 2.50 -14.40
N THR A 348 63.38 2.87 -14.91
CA THR A 348 64.29 1.89 -15.51
C THR A 348 64.85 0.97 -14.44
N ASP A 349 65.23 -0.26 -14.79
CA ASP A 349 65.71 -1.27 -13.83
C ASP A 349 66.88 -0.74 -12.96
N ALA A 350 67.74 0.11 -13.54
CA ALA A 350 68.84 0.76 -12.83
C ALA A 350 68.38 1.84 -11.83
N GLU A 351 67.30 2.57 -12.15
CA GLU A 351 66.69 3.55 -11.24
C GLU A 351 65.95 2.83 -10.11
N LEU A 352 65.30 1.70 -10.39
CA LEU A 352 64.63 0.87 -9.39
C LEU A 352 65.63 0.24 -8.42
N GLU A 353 66.75 -0.29 -8.90
CA GLU A 353 67.82 -0.83 -8.06
C GLU A 353 68.45 0.26 -7.17
N ALA A 354 68.65 1.47 -7.70
CA ALA A 354 69.16 2.60 -6.92
C ALA A 354 68.17 3.05 -5.82
N GLU A 355 66.86 3.05 -6.12
CA GLU A 355 65.81 3.40 -5.17
C GLU A 355 65.69 2.34 -4.07
N MET A 356 65.74 1.04 -4.43
CA MET A 356 65.74 -0.05 -3.44
C MET A 356 66.98 -0.01 -2.55
N ALA A 357 68.16 0.26 -3.11
CA ALA A 357 69.39 0.40 -2.32
C ALA A 357 69.35 1.60 -1.36
N ARG A 358 68.69 2.71 -1.74
CA ARG A 358 68.42 3.83 -0.82
C ARG A 358 67.51 3.41 0.33
N ILE A 359 66.44 2.68 0.04
CA ILE A 359 65.46 2.24 1.05
C ILE A 359 66.11 1.25 2.03
N GLU A 360 66.90 0.28 1.54
CA GLU A 360 67.64 -0.65 2.39
C GLU A 360 68.68 0.05 3.29
N ALA A 361 69.36 1.07 2.77
CA ALA A 361 70.29 1.88 3.56
C ALA A 361 69.56 2.70 4.64
N GLU A 362 68.40 3.25 4.33
CA GLU A 362 67.57 4.02 5.27
C GLU A 362 66.93 3.11 6.34
N GLU A 363 66.53 1.88 5.99
CA GLU A 363 66.08 0.87 6.95
C GLU A 363 67.22 0.39 7.85
N ALA A 364 68.44 0.24 7.31
CA ALA A 364 69.61 -0.11 8.11
C ALA A 364 69.98 1.01 9.11
N GLU A 365 69.85 2.28 8.73
CA GLU A 365 70.03 3.42 9.65
C GLU A 365 68.92 3.49 10.72
N ARG A 366 67.65 3.24 10.34
CA ARG A 366 66.53 3.17 11.28
C ARG A 366 66.69 2.01 12.26
N ALA A 367 67.21 0.86 11.82
CA ALA A 367 67.51 -0.30 12.67
C ALA A 367 68.69 -0.04 13.63
N ALA A 368 69.64 0.82 13.25
CA ALA A 368 70.76 1.25 14.10
C ALA A 368 70.36 2.30 15.16
N GLY A 369 69.09 2.71 15.23
CA GLY A 369 68.55 3.57 16.29
C GLY A 369 68.86 5.06 16.15
N ASN A 370 69.49 5.48 15.05
CA ASN A 370 69.67 6.89 14.74
C ASN A 370 68.55 7.36 13.80
N ARG A 371 67.49 7.94 14.38
CA ARG A 371 66.45 8.61 13.60
C ARG A 371 67.02 9.90 12.98
N PRO A 372 66.92 10.12 11.66
CA PRO A 372 67.21 11.44 11.10
C PRO A 372 66.11 12.40 11.54
N THR A 373 66.51 13.58 12.00
CA THR A 373 65.59 14.72 12.18
C THR A 373 65.39 15.36 10.81
N ASP A 374 64.17 15.31 10.29
CA ASP A 374 63.80 16.10 9.11
C ASP A 374 64.03 17.59 9.40
N GLU A 375 64.51 18.32 8.39
CA GLU A 375 64.93 19.74 8.43
C GLU A 375 63.81 20.73 8.80
N ASN A 376 62.62 20.26 9.20
CA ASN A 376 61.48 21.08 9.64
C ASN A 376 60.83 20.61 10.95
N GLY A 377 61.54 19.87 11.82
CA GLY A 377 61.24 19.80 13.27
C GLY A 377 59.81 19.44 13.68
N ALA A 378 59.08 18.62 12.91
CA ALA A 378 57.73 18.16 13.24
C ALA A 378 57.70 16.63 13.28
N ALA A 379 57.20 16.06 14.38
CA ALA A 379 56.93 14.63 14.47
C ALA A 379 55.76 14.24 13.55
N ASP A 380 55.84 13.03 13.00
CA ASP A 380 54.82 12.36 12.17
C ASP A 380 53.40 12.54 12.75
N PRO A 381 52.40 12.99 11.98
CA PRO A 381 51.03 13.20 12.45
C PRO A 381 50.29 11.92 12.88
N SER A 382 50.88 10.74 12.70
CA SER A 382 50.28 9.45 13.05
C SER A 382 50.14 9.18 14.57
N ASP A 383 50.70 10.05 15.44
CA ASP A 383 50.83 9.81 16.89
C ASP A 383 49.92 10.68 17.78
N ARG A 384 48.75 11.13 17.29
CA ARG A 384 47.77 11.83 18.16
C ARG A 384 46.88 10.83 18.92
N PRO A 385 46.84 10.87 20.28
CA PRO A 385 45.96 10.00 21.05
C PRO A 385 44.49 10.47 20.97
N GLU A 386 43.55 9.52 20.83
CA GLU A 386 42.11 9.78 20.88
C GLU A 386 41.66 10.40 22.21
N PRO A 387 40.82 11.44 22.22
CA PRO A 387 40.33 12.01 23.47
C PRO A 387 39.09 11.25 23.99
N GLY A 388 39.31 10.47 25.06
CA GLY A 388 38.46 10.49 26.26
C GLY A 388 37.17 9.65 26.26
N ARG A 389 37.27 8.41 26.74
CA ARG A 389 36.22 7.78 27.58
C ARG A 389 36.68 7.79 29.04
N SER A 390 35.94 8.48 29.90
CA SER A 390 35.96 8.22 31.34
C SER A 390 34.53 8.21 31.88
N SER A 391 34.16 7.05 32.42
CA SER A 391 33.31 6.78 33.60
C SER A 391 31.97 7.49 33.76
#